data_AF-A0A118K2E6-F1
#
_entry.id   AF-A0A118K2E6-F1
#
_cell.length_a   1.000
_cell.length_b   1.000
_cell.length_c   1.000
_cell.angle_alpha   90.00
_cell.angle_beta   90.00
_cell.angle_gamma   90.00
#
_symmetry.space_group_name_H-M   'P 1'
#
loop_
_entity.id
_entity.type
_entity.pdbx_description
1 polymer ?
#
loop_
_entity_poly.entity_id
_entity_poly.type
_entity_poly.pdbx_seq_one_letter_code
_entity_poly.pdbx_strand_id
1 'polypeptide(L)'
;MANISLDQIKQVDLENIPVEEVFTQLKCSRDGLTHDEGKKRLEIFGPNKLEEKKANSCLLFLCVCWVESKILKFLGFMWNPLSWVMEAAAIMAIVLANGGDRPPDWPDFVGIVVLLIINATRAHEVIDNFANRGLRSLAVARQTVPEKTKESAGSPWEFVGLLPLFDPPRHDSAETIRRAIELGVNVKMITGDQLAIGKETARRLGMGTDMYPSSSLLGQSTDASIASLPVEELVEKADGFAGVFPEHKYEIVKKLQERNHICGMTGDGVNDAPALKRADIGIAVADSTDAARSASDIVLTEPGLSVIVSAVLTSRAIFQRMKNYTIYAVSITIRIVLGFMLIALIWEFDFSPFMILIIAILNDGTIMTISKDRVKPSPRPDSWKLNEIFATGVVLGTYLAIVSVIFFWLMAETDFFSDLFGIQTIVGNDNMINAALYLQVSINSQALIFVTRSRGWSFLERPGIGWGWAGAIWVFSIVTYFPLDVLKFTIRLALCP
;
A
#
# COMPACT_ATOMS: atom_id res chain seq x y z
N MET A 1 -3.35 28.98 43.82
CA MET A 1 -2.57 28.50 42.66
C MET A 1 -2.67 29.57 41.59
N ALA A 2 -1.56 30.20 41.21
CA ALA A 2 -1.56 31.31 40.26
C ALA A 2 -1.94 30.84 38.86
N ASN A 3 -2.87 31.56 38.21
CA ASN A 3 -3.30 31.31 36.83
C ASN A 3 -2.12 31.51 35.87
N ILE A 4 -1.92 30.53 34.97
CA ILE A 4 -0.94 30.60 33.89
C ILE A 4 -1.54 31.49 32.79
N SER A 5 -0.86 32.56 32.37
CA SER A 5 -1.31 33.41 31.26
C SER A 5 -0.58 33.04 29.96
N LEU A 6 -1.31 33.01 28.84
CA LEU A 6 -0.82 32.67 27.50
C LEU A 6 0.38 33.55 27.08
N ASP A 7 0.36 34.82 27.48
CA ASP A 7 1.39 35.81 27.11
C ASP A 7 2.75 35.53 27.76
N GLN A 8 2.78 34.89 28.93
CA GLN A 8 4.03 34.51 29.60
C GLN A 8 4.72 33.33 28.90
N ILE A 9 3.98 32.44 28.26
CA ILE A 9 4.54 31.26 27.58
C ILE A 9 5.06 31.62 26.18
N LYS A 10 4.39 32.54 25.47
CA LYS A 10 4.81 32.98 24.12
C LYS A 10 6.17 33.68 24.07
N GLN A 11 6.65 34.21 25.20
CA GLN A 11 7.94 34.90 25.29
C GLN A 11 9.13 33.97 25.59
N VAL A 12 8.88 32.68 25.80
CA VAL A 12 9.93 31.72 26.17
C VAL A 12 10.43 30.98 24.93
N ASP A 13 11.73 31.03 24.71
CA ASP A 13 12.41 30.37 23.61
C ASP A 13 12.71 28.91 23.97
N LEU A 14 11.73 28.02 23.71
CA LEU A 14 11.74 26.62 24.15
C LEU A 14 12.82 25.75 23.48
N GLU A 15 13.44 26.23 22.41
CA GLU A 15 14.39 25.46 21.59
C GLU A 15 15.77 25.34 22.24
N ASN A 16 16.12 26.27 23.16
CA ASN A 16 17.46 26.37 23.75
C ASN A 16 17.53 26.04 25.25
N ILE A 17 16.42 25.57 25.85
CA ILE A 17 16.30 25.36 27.31
C ILE A 17 16.42 23.86 27.65
N PRO A 18 17.15 23.47 28.71
CA PRO A 18 17.21 22.08 29.15
C PRO A 18 15.83 21.54 29.56
N VAL A 19 15.57 20.27 29.23
CA VAL A 19 14.25 19.63 29.34
C VAL A 19 13.63 19.72 30.75
N GLU A 20 14.44 19.73 31.81
CA GLU A 20 13.95 19.85 33.19
C GLU A 20 13.40 21.25 33.52
N GLU A 21 13.98 22.29 32.94
CA GLU A 21 13.47 23.67 33.07
C GLU A 21 12.20 23.86 32.25
N VAL A 22 12.11 23.19 31.08
CA VAL A 22 10.88 23.16 30.26
C VAL A 22 9.72 22.55 31.04
N PHE A 23 9.94 21.44 31.76
CA PHE A 23 8.92 20.83 32.61
C PHE A 23 8.48 21.74 33.76
N THR A 24 9.41 22.49 34.33
CA THR A 24 9.13 23.44 35.41
C THR A 24 8.32 24.64 34.91
N GLN A 25 8.67 25.17 33.72
CA GLN A 25 8.00 26.32 33.11
C GLN A 25 6.62 25.96 32.57
N LEU A 26 6.49 24.81 31.88
CA LEU A 26 5.21 24.29 31.39
C LEU A 26 4.39 23.58 32.47
N LYS A 27 4.92 23.48 33.69
CA LYS A 27 4.35 22.74 34.84
C LYS A 27 3.84 21.36 34.43
N CYS A 28 4.66 20.59 33.73
CA CYS A 28 4.35 19.23 33.30
C CYS A 28 5.30 18.24 33.97
N SER A 29 4.85 17.02 34.23
CA SER A 29 5.73 15.93 34.63
C SER A 29 6.13 15.09 33.41
N ARG A 30 7.14 14.22 33.57
CA ARG A 30 7.56 13.27 32.52
C ARG A 30 6.46 12.29 32.11
N ASP A 31 5.51 12.02 33.00
CA ASP A 31 4.39 11.09 32.76
C ASP A 31 3.20 11.76 32.03
N GLY A 32 3.34 13.03 31.65
CA GLY A 32 2.31 13.77 30.93
C GLY A 32 1.29 14.46 31.84
N LEU A 33 0.16 14.88 31.24
CA LEU A 33 -0.90 15.60 31.94
C LEU A 33 -2.02 14.65 32.38
N THR A 34 -2.54 14.86 33.59
CA THR A 34 -3.75 14.18 34.04
C THR A 34 -4.98 14.69 33.27
N HIS A 35 -6.02 13.86 33.13
CA HIS A 35 -7.22 14.18 32.35
C HIS A 35 -7.91 15.48 32.84
N ASP A 36 -7.96 15.71 34.15
CA ASP A 36 -8.56 16.92 34.73
C ASP A 36 -7.73 18.17 34.48
N GLU A 37 -6.40 18.03 34.46
CA GLU A 37 -5.50 19.14 34.18
C GLU A 37 -5.48 19.48 32.68
N GLY A 38 -5.58 18.45 31.82
CA GLY A 38 -5.79 18.61 30.38
C GLY A 38 -7.07 19.39 30.09
N LYS A 39 -8.17 19.09 30.78
CA LYS A 39 -9.46 19.80 30.60
C LYS A 39 -9.38 21.27 31.03
N LYS A 40 -8.74 21.56 32.17
CA LYS A 40 -8.48 22.94 32.62
C LYS A 40 -7.61 23.73 31.65
N ARG A 41 -6.59 23.10 31.07
CA ARG A 41 -5.73 23.76 30.07
C ARG A 41 -6.46 24.00 28.75
N LEU A 42 -7.36 23.10 28.37
CA LEU A 42 -8.20 23.26 27.19
C LEU A 42 -9.20 24.43 27.33
N GLU A 43 -9.67 24.70 28.55
CA GLU A 43 -10.46 25.90 28.87
C GLU A 43 -9.64 27.20 28.82
N ILE A 44 -8.35 27.16 29.21
CA ILE A 44 -7.47 28.34 29.26
C ILE A 44 -6.87 28.67 27.88
N PHE A 45 -6.41 27.67 27.14
CA PHE A 45 -5.67 27.82 25.89
C PHE A 45 -6.52 27.59 24.63
N GLY A 46 -7.73 27.05 24.79
CA GLY A 46 -8.59 26.65 23.69
C GLY A 46 -8.17 25.31 23.06
N PRO A 47 -9.04 24.71 22.22
CA PRO A 47 -8.69 23.53 21.45
C PRO A 47 -7.58 23.87 20.44
N ASN A 48 -6.64 22.95 20.23
CA ASN A 48 -5.56 23.08 19.24
C ASN A 48 -6.11 22.89 17.82
N LYS A 49 -6.96 23.83 17.39
CA LYS A 49 -7.61 23.88 16.09
C LYS A 49 -7.22 25.22 15.47
N LEU A 50 -6.71 25.19 14.23
CA LEU A 50 -6.55 26.41 13.45
C LEU A 50 -7.92 27.09 13.34
N GLU A 51 -8.02 28.32 13.83
CA GLU A 51 -9.22 29.13 13.63
C GLU A 51 -9.39 29.39 12.14
N GLU A 52 -10.21 28.58 11.47
CA GLU A 52 -10.80 28.98 10.22
C GLU A 52 -11.59 30.25 10.49
N LYS A 53 -11.12 31.38 9.97
CA LYS A 53 -11.94 32.58 9.83
C LYS A 53 -13.17 32.16 9.04
N LYS A 54 -14.28 31.90 9.75
CA LYS A 54 -15.59 31.71 9.14
C LYS A 54 -15.98 33.04 8.50
N ALA A 55 -15.59 33.20 7.24
CA ALA A 55 -16.18 34.20 6.37
C ALA A 55 -17.67 33.89 6.29
N ASN A 56 -18.51 34.90 6.56
CA ASN A 56 -19.96 34.82 6.56
C ASN A 56 -20.46 34.04 5.32
N SER A 57 -21.54 33.25 5.46
CA SER A 57 -21.99 32.28 4.43
C SER A 57 -22.16 32.87 3.02
N CYS A 58 -22.46 34.17 2.89
CA CYS A 58 -22.48 34.89 1.61
C CYS A 58 -21.07 35.21 1.06
N LEU A 59 -20.13 35.54 1.95
CA LEU A 59 -18.72 35.78 1.61
C LEU A 59 -17.98 34.47 1.27
N LEU A 60 -18.40 33.33 1.82
CA LEU A 60 -17.89 32.02 1.43
C LEU A 60 -18.36 31.64 0.02
N PHE A 61 -19.63 31.90 -0.32
CA PHE A 61 -20.16 31.70 -1.67
C PHE A 61 -19.50 32.62 -2.70
N LEU A 62 -19.28 33.89 -2.31
CA LEU A 62 -18.48 34.84 -3.09
C LEU A 62 -17.02 34.39 -3.18
N CYS A 63 -16.38 33.89 -2.12
CA CYS A 63 -14.99 33.43 -2.11
C CYS A 63 -14.79 32.17 -2.95
N VAL A 64 -15.73 31.23 -2.93
CA VAL A 64 -15.72 30.06 -3.84
C VAL A 64 -15.85 30.53 -5.30
N CYS A 65 -16.79 31.44 -5.60
CA CYS A 65 -16.86 32.09 -6.91
C CYS A 65 -15.58 32.91 -7.26
N TRP A 66 -14.92 33.48 -6.25
CA TRP A 66 -13.70 34.30 -6.36
C TRP A 66 -12.46 33.46 -6.63
N VAL A 67 -12.41 32.23 -6.11
CA VAL A 67 -11.35 31.25 -6.38
C VAL A 67 -11.52 30.63 -7.78
N GLU A 68 -12.73 30.50 -8.29
CA GLU A 68 -13.02 29.75 -9.52
C GLU A 68 -13.06 30.62 -10.79
N SER A 69 -13.52 31.88 -10.71
CA SER A 69 -13.60 32.74 -11.89
C SER A 69 -12.26 33.42 -12.20
N LYS A 70 -11.65 33.07 -13.35
CA LYS A 70 -10.44 33.72 -13.88
C LYS A 70 -10.60 35.25 -13.97
N ILE A 71 -11.81 35.73 -14.25
CA ILE A 71 -12.14 37.16 -14.34
C ILE A 71 -12.22 37.83 -12.97
N LEU A 72 -12.72 37.15 -11.93
CA LEU A 72 -12.74 37.73 -10.58
C LEU A 72 -11.36 37.71 -9.90
N LYS A 73 -10.50 36.72 -10.19
CA LYS A 73 -9.08 36.78 -9.80
C LYS A 73 -8.34 37.92 -10.49
N PHE A 74 -8.63 38.15 -11.77
CA PHE A 74 -8.12 39.29 -12.52
C PHE A 74 -8.61 40.63 -11.93
N LEU A 75 -9.89 40.74 -11.58
CA LEU A 75 -10.44 41.92 -10.89
C LEU A 75 -9.90 42.10 -9.47
N GLY A 76 -9.60 41.03 -8.74
CA GLY A 76 -8.93 41.09 -7.44
C GLY A 76 -7.49 41.61 -7.53
N PHE A 77 -6.80 41.33 -8.63
CA PHE A 77 -5.47 41.87 -8.92
C PHE A 77 -5.47 43.39 -9.19
N MET A 78 -6.63 43.93 -9.56
CA MET A 78 -6.83 45.37 -9.78
C MET A 78 -6.99 46.15 -8.46
N TRP A 79 -7.12 45.47 -7.32
CA TRP A 79 -7.25 46.09 -5.99
C TRP A 79 -5.91 46.39 -5.31
N ASN A 80 -4.94 46.89 -6.09
CA ASN A 80 -3.61 47.30 -5.63
C ASN A 80 -3.53 48.84 -5.75
N PRO A 81 -2.99 49.61 -4.78
CA PRO A 81 -2.90 51.07 -4.87
C PRO A 81 -2.23 51.61 -6.15
N LEU A 82 -1.37 50.83 -6.81
CA LEU A 82 -0.81 51.19 -8.12
C LEU A 82 -1.82 51.01 -9.27
N SER A 83 -2.64 49.95 -9.22
CA SER A 83 -3.78 49.75 -10.12
C SER A 83 -4.83 50.84 -9.91
N TRP A 84 -5.05 51.30 -8.66
CA TRP A 84 -5.91 52.46 -8.40
C TRP A 84 -5.35 53.75 -9.01
N VAL A 85 -4.03 53.94 -9.09
CA VAL A 85 -3.44 55.09 -9.78
C VAL A 85 -3.61 54.99 -11.29
N MET A 86 -3.51 53.78 -11.85
CA MET A 86 -3.72 53.52 -13.28
C MET A 86 -5.21 53.58 -13.67
N GLU A 87 -6.11 53.11 -12.80
CA GLU A 87 -7.56 53.22 -12.93
C GLU A 87 -8.04 54.65 -12.67
N ALA A 88 -7.46 55.36 -11.70
CA ALA A 88 -7.71 56.78 -11.50
C ALA A 88 -7.14 57.60 -12.66
N ALA A 89 -6.03 57.21 -13.30
CA ALA A 89 -5.53 57.82 -14.52
C ALA A 89 -6.44 57.54 -15.72
N ALA A 90 -6.97 56.31 -15.84
CA ALA A 90 -7.97 55.93 -16.84
C ALA A 90 -9.32 56.66 -16.65
N ILE A 91 -9.79 56.78 -15.40
CA ILE A 91 -10.99 57.51 -15.03
C ILE A 91 -10.76 59.02 -15.18
N MET A 92 -9.60 59.55 -14.80
CA MET A 92 -9.21 60.95 -15.04
C MET A 92 -9.11 61.27 -16.52
N ALA A 93 -8.62 60.35 -17.37
CA ALA A 93 -8.62 60.52 -18.82
C ALA A 93 -10.04 60.61 -19.40
N ILE A 94 -11.02 59.92 -18.80
CA ILE A 94 -12.44 60.00 -19.19
C ILE A 94 -13.11 61.27 -18.61
N VAL A 95 -12.80 61.65 -17.37
CA VAL A 95 -13.45 62.76 -16.65
C VAL A 95 -12.89 64.13 -17.04
N LEU A 96 -11.56 64.27 -17.21
CA LEU A 96 -10.95 65.51 -17.69
C LEU A 96 -11.17 65.75 -19.19
N ALA A 97 -11.39 64.70 -19.98
CA ALA A 97 -11.76 64.85 -21.39
C ALA A 97 -13.22 65.33 -21.60
N ASN A 98 -14.10 65.18 -20.60
CA ASN A 98 -15.44 65.76 -20.64
C ASN A 98 -15.49 67.24 -20.23
N GLY A 99 -14.36 67.80 -19.78
CA GLY A 99 -14.22 69.20 -19.35
C GLY A 99 -13.67 70.10 -20.45
N GLY A 100 -14.41 70.27 -21.55
CA GLY A 100 -14.17 71.30 -22.56
C GLY A 100 -13.76 70.77 -23.93
N ASP A 101 -14.72 70.68 -24.86
CA ASP A 101 -14.60 70.61 -26.33
C ASP A 101 -13.36 69.90 -26.93
N ARG A 102 -12.88 68.81 -26.32
CA ARG A 102 -11.85 67.92 -26.89
C ARG A 102 -12.35 66.48 -26.81
N PRO A 103 -12.14 65.67 -27.87
CA PRO A 103 -12.55 64.28 -27.86
C PRO A 103 -11.77 63.48 -26.81
N PRO A 104 -12.38 62.48 -26.16
CA PRO A 104 -11.70 61.59 -25.21
C PRO A 104 -10.52 60.86 -25.85
N ASP A 105 -9.38 60.84 -25.14
CA ASP A 105 -8.17 60.09 -25.51
C ASP A 105 -8.37 58.58 -25.25
N TRP A 106 -9.28 57.97 -26.02
CA TRP A 106 -9.46 56.52 -26.14
C TRP A 106 -8.16 55.74 -26.42
N PRO A 107 -7.17 56.26 -27.18
CA PRO A 107 -5.94 55.51 -27.48
C PRO A 107 -5.14 55.12 -26.24
N ASP A 108 -5.05 55.98 -25.22
CA ASP A 108 -4.21 55.73 -24.04
C ASP A 108 -4.86 54.75 -23.06
N PHE A 109 -6.18 54.85 -22.86
CA PHE A 109 -6.96 53.90 -22.08
C PHE A 109 -6.90 52.48 -22.69
N VAL A 110 -7.13 52.38 -23.99
CA VAL A 110 -7.04 51.12 -24.72
C VAL A 110 -5.60 50.61 -24.69
N GLY A 111 -4.60 51.48 -24.84
CA GLY A 111 -3.19 51.13 -24.78
C GLY A 111 -2.77 50.49 -23.45
N ILE A 112 -3.19 51.06 -22.31
CA ILE A 112 -2.87 50.54 -20.98
C ILE A 112 -3.54 49.18 -20.72
N VAL A 113 -4.82 49.04 -21.04
CA VAL A 113 -5.56 47.78 -20.85
C VAL A 113 -5.01 46.69 -21.76
N VAL A 114 -4.71 47.02 -23.02
CA VAL A 114 -4.07 46.09 -23.97
C VAL A 114 -2.69 45.66 -23.47
N LEU A 115 -1.89 46.57 -22.91
CA LEU A 115 -0.57 46.24 -22.38
C LEU A 115 -0.64 45.33 -21.14
N LEU A 116 -1.60 45.54 -20.25
CA LEU A 116 -1.86 44.65 -19.11
C LEU A 116 -2.31 43.26 -19.56
N ILE A 117 -3.21 43.18 -20.54
CA ILE A 117 -3.68 41.90 -21.12
C ILE A 117 -2.51 41.17 -21.79
N ILE A 118 -1.71 41.86 -22.61
CA ILE A 118 -0.54 41.27 -23.28
C ILE A 118 0.47 40.71 -22.28
N ASN A 119 0.74 41.44 -21.19
CA ASN A 119 1.67 40.96 -20.17
C ASN A 119 1.13 39.72 -19.43
N ALA A 120 -0.16 39.71 -19.10
CA ALA A 120 -0.79 38.56 -18.46
C ALA A 120 -0.83 37.33 -19.39
N THR A 121 -1.18 37.49 -20.66
CA THR A 121 -1.21 36.38 -21.62
C THR A 121 0.18 35.83 -21.86
N ARG A 122 1.20 36.69 -21.99
CA ARG A 122 2.59 36.26 -22.19
C ARG A 122 3.14 35.49 -20.98
N ALA A 123 2.79 35.89 -19.76
CA ALA A 123 3.18 35.15 -18.56
C ALA A 123 2.54 33.76 -18.52
N HIS A 124 1.25 33.65 -18.85
CA HIS A 124 0.55 32.37 -18.95
C HIS A 124 1.15 31.47 -20.04
N GLU A 125 1.45 32.00 -21.22
CA GLU A 125 2.09 31.25 -22.30
C GLU A 125 3.46 30.69 -21.89
N VAL A 126 4.27 31.44 -21.13
CA VAL A 126 5.57 30.96 -20.64
C VAL A 126 5.40 29.84 -19.62
N ILE A 127 4.42 29.96 -18.72
CA ILE A 127 4.10 28.91 -17.73
C ILE A 127 3.63 27.63 -18.44
N ASP A 128 2.72 27.76 -19.41
CA ASP A 128 2.21 26.63 -20.18
C ASP A 128 3.33 25.96 -21.02
N ASN A 129 4.25 26.74 -21.57
CA ASN A 129 5.43 26.21 -22.26
C ASN A 129 6.36 25.42 -21.33
N PHE A 130 6.52 25.85 -20.07
CA PHE A 130 7.25 25.06 -19.07
C PHE A 130 6.50 23.79 -18.69
N ALA A 131 5.18 23.90 -18.49
CA ALA A 131 4.34 22.75 -18.15
C ALA A 131 4.36 21.67 -19.26
N ASN A 132 4.31 22.08 -20.54
CA ASN A 132 4.43 21.18 -21.69
C ASN A 132 5.78 20.47 -21.78
N ARG A 133 6.83 21.02 -21.15
CA ARG A 133 8.15 20.40 -21.04
C ARG A 133 8.31 19.54 -19.77
N GLY A 134 7.28 19.46 -18.94
CA GLY A 134 7.30 18.75 -17.65
C GLY A 134 8.06 19.51 -16.56
N LEU A 135 8.14 20.83 -16.66
CA LEU A 135 8.84 21.70 -15.71
C LEU A 135 7.82 22.39 -14.81
N ARG A 136 8.02 22.33 -13.49
CA ARG A 136 7.24 23.10 -12.53
C ARG A 136 7.72 24.55 -12.53
N SER A 137 6.80 25.51 -12.60
CA SER A 137 7.14 26.94 -12.56
C SER A 137 7.04 27.48 -11.13
N LEU A 138 8.13 28.04 -10.61
CA LEU A 138 8.16 28.78 -9.34
C LEU A 138 8.31 30.29 -9.63
N ALA A 139 7.35 31.09 -9.18
CA ALA A 139 7.41 32.55 -9.30
C ALA A 139 8.15 33.16 -8.11
N VAL A 140 9.06 34.10 -8.37
CA VAL A 140 9.78 34.85 -7.33
C VAL A 140 9.41 36.31 -7.42
N ALA A 141 9.02 36.86 -6.28
CA ALA A 141 8.73 38.28 -6.12
C ALA A 141 9.59 38.87 -4.99
N ARG A 142 9.90 40.15 -5.10
CA ARG A 142 10.69 40.91 -4.13
C ARG A 142 9.90 42.11 -3.67
N GLN A 143 10.01 42.44 -2.40
CA GLN A 143 9.43 43.64 -1.82
C GLN A 143 10.50 44.34 -0.98
N THR A 144 10.54 45.68 -1.04
CA THR A 144 11.41 46.49 -0.17
C THR A 144 10.57 47.00 1.00
N VAL A 145 11.08 46.89 2.24
CA VAL A 145 10.39 47.38 3.44
C VAL A 145 11.09 48.66 3.93
N PRO A 146 10.52 49.86 3.66
CA PRO A 146 11.18 51.13 3.97
C PRO A 146 11.40 51.36 5.47
N GLU A 147 10.44 50.91 6.30
CA GLU A 147 10.44 51.16 7.74
C GLU A 147 11.38 50.24 8.53
N LYS A 148 12.04 49.27 7.88
CA LYS A 148 13.00 48.31 8.48
C LYS A 148 12.49 47.58 9.74
N THR A 149 11.18 47.51 9.93
CA THR A 149 10.50 46.79 11.02
C THR A 149 9.80 45.55 10.48
N LYS A 150 9.71 44.48 11.28
CA LYS A 150 9.16 43.18 10.86
C LYS A 150 7.65 43.22 10.58
N GLU A 151 6.92 44.14 11.19
CA GLU A 151 5.46 44.23 11.14
C GLU A 151 4.93 45.28 10.15
N SER A 152 5.81 46.08 9.56
CA SER A 152 5.41 47.15 8.63
C SER A 152 5.06 46.60 7.25
N ALA A 153 4.07 47.22 6.61
CA ALA A 153 3.70 46.92 5.24
C ALA A 153 4.81 47.39 4.29
N GLY A 154 5.37 46.46 3.50
CA GLY A 154 6.37 46.81 2.49
C GLY A 154 5.77 47.49 1.25
N SER A 155 6.64 47.84 0.30
CA SER A 155 6.28 48.41 -1.01
C SER A 155 5.49 47.44 -1.91
N PRO A 156 4.96 47.82 -3.08
CA PRO A 156 4.35 46.84 -3.98
C PRO A 156 5.33 45.71 -4.35
N TRP A 157 4.86 44.46 -4.39
CA TRP A 157 5.69 43.31 -4.77
C TRP A 157 6.15 43.45 -6.23
N GLU A 158 7.45 43.44 -6.43
CA GLU A 158 8.11 43.39 -7.74
C GLU A 158 8.23 41.93 -8.17
N PHE A 159 7.58 41.56 -9.27
CA PHE A 159 7.78 40.24 -9.88
C PHE A 159 9.17 40.18 -10.52
N VAL A 160 10.05 39.33 -9.97
CA VAL A 160 11.45 39.24 -10.39
C VAL A 160 11.59 38.26 -11.55
N GLY A 161 10.89 37.11 -11.50
CA GLY A 161 10.95 36.12 -12.57
C GLY A 161 10.33 34.78 -12.22
N LEU A 162 10.42 33.85 -13.18
CA LEU A 162 9.97 32.46 -13.08
C LEU A 162 11.18 31.53 -13.16
N LEU A 163 11.26 30.57 -12.23
CA LEU A 163 12.26 29.51 -12.25
C LEU A 163 11.58 28.19 -12.65
N PRO A 164 12.02 27.54 -13.73
CA PRO A 164 11.59 26.18 -14.05
C PRO A 164 12.35 25.17 -13.19
N LEU A 165 11.62 24.34 -12.46
CA LEU A 165 12.13 23.24 -11.67
C LEU A 165 11.79 21.92 -12.37
N PHE A 166 12.78 21.04 -12.46
CA PHE A 166 12.59 19.70 -13.03
C PHE A 166 12.66 18.67 -11.92
N ASP A 167 11.67 17.80 -11.86
CA ASP A 167 11.66 16.65 -10.95
C ASP A 167 11.98 15.38 -11.75
N PRO A 168 13.24 14.90 -11.74
CA PRO A 168 13.63 13.75 -12.52
C PRO A 168 13.00 12.47 -11.94
N PRO A 169 12.38 11.61 -12.78
CA PRO A 169 11.95 10.31 -12.32
C PRO A 169 13.17 9.49 -11.84
N ARG A 170 12.97 8.64 -10.84
CA ARG A 170 14.03 7.73 -10.38
C ARG A 170 14.37 6.74 -11.49
N HIS A 171 15.63 6.34 -11.56
CA HIS A 171 16.16 5.47 -12.61
C HIS A 171 15.47 4.10 -12.69
N ASP A 172 14.96 3.60 -11.57
CA ASP A 172 14.28 2.31 -11.42
C ASP A 172 12.77 2.37 -11.72
N SER A 173 12.18 3.57 -11.76
CA SER A 173 10.71 3.73 -11.75
C SER A 173 10.06 3.21 -13.03
N ALA A 174 10.67 3.44 -14.20
CA ALA A 174 10.12 2.98 -15.47
C ALA A 174 10.11 1.44 -15.57
N GLU A 175 11.20 0.77 -15.17
CA GLU A 175 11.26 -0.69 -15.13
C GLU A 175 10.28 -1.26 -14.11
N THR A 176 10.18 -0.62 -12.95
CA THR A 176 9.27 -1.03 -11.87
C THR A 176 7.81 -0.96 -12.29
N ILE A 177 7.39 0.10 -12.99
CA ILE A 177 6.02 0.25 -13.50
C ILE A 177 5.72 -0.87 -14.50
N ARG A 178 6.64 -1.16 -15.43
CA ARG A 178 6.49 -2.28 -16.37
C ARG A 178 6.33 -3.61 -15.64
N ARG A 179 7.19 -3.88 -14.66
CA ARG A 179 7.13 -5.10 -13.85
C ARG A 179 5.83 -5.20 -13.05
N ALA A 180 5.32 -4.08 -12.51
CA ALA A 180 4.03 -4.05 -11.84
C ALA A 180 2.88 -4.44 -12.78
N ILE A 181 2.88 -3.87 -14.00
CA ILE A 181 1.88 -4.17 -15.04
C ILE A 181 1.95 -5.65 -15.46
N GLU A 182 3.16 -6.21 -15.67
CA GLU A 182 3.36 -7.63 -15.97
C GLU A 182 2.82 -8.54 -14.85
N LEU A 183 2.93 -8.09 -13.60
CA LEU A 183 2.37 -8.78 -12.44
C LEU A 183 0.86 -8.54 -12.25
N GLY A 184 0.20 -7.84 -13.17
CA GLY A 184 -1.23 -7.53 -13.12
C GLY A 184 -1.60 -6.48 -12.07
N VAL A 185 -0.68 -5.59 -11.71
CA VAL A 185 -0.94 -4.44 -10.83
C VAL A 185 -0.90 -3.17 -11.70
N ASN A 186 -2.06 -2.52 -11.86
CA ASN A 186 -2.14 -1.25 -12.59
C ASN A 186 -1.64 -0.12 -11.67
N VAL A 187 -0.71 0.70 -12.16
CA VAL A 187 -0.16 1.84 -11.42
C VAL A 187 -0.79 3.11 -11.95
N LYS A 188 -1.51 3.84 -11.09
CA LYS A 188 -2.14 5.13 -11.44
C LYS A 188 -1.39 6.28 -10.79
N MET A 189 -1.04 7.31 -11.58
CA MET A 189 -0.38 8.51 -11.03
C MET A 189 -1.38 9.43 -10.37
N ILE A 190 -1.09 9.90 -9.16
CA ILE A 190 -1.88 10.92 -8.46
C ILE A 190 -0.93 12.07 -8.14
N THR A 191 -1.13 13.22 -8.78
CA THR A 191 -0.27 14.40 -8.58
C THR A 191 -1.08 15.67 -8.31
N GLY A 192 -0.52 16.55 -7.49
CA GLY A 192 -1.02 17.93 -7.31
C GLY A 192 -0.58 18.87 -8.43
N ASP A 193 0.36 18.46 -9.29
CA ASP A 193 0.82 19.26 -10.42
C ASP A 193 -0.24 19.36 -11.52
N GLN A 194 -0.07 20.31 -12.44
CA GLN A 194 -0.97 20.47 -13.58
C GLN A 194 -0.93 19.27 -14.53
N LEU A 195 -2.02 19.08 -15.29
CA LEU A 195 -2.18 17.94 -16.19
C LEU A 195 -1.06 17.81 -17.23
N ALA A 196 -0.58 18.92 -17.79
CA ALA A 196 0.49 18.90 -18.78
C ALA A 196 1.79 18.33 -18.20
N ILE A 197 2.14 18.71 -16.96
CA ILE A 197 3.32 18.19 -16.26
C ILE A 197 3.15 16.70 -15.96
N GLY A 198 1.98 16.30 -15.45
CA GLY A 198 1.66 14.90 -15.19
C GLY A 198 1.79 14.03 -16.44
N LYS A 199 1.19 14.46 -17.56
CA LYS A 199 1.25 13.73 -18.85
C LYS A 199 2.68 13.59 -19.38
N GLU A 200 3.50 14.63 -19.26
CA GLU A 200 4.89 14.58 -19.69
C GLU A 200 5.73 13.62 -18.83
N THR A 201 5.55 13.65 -17.51
CA THR A 201 6.21 12.70 -16.59
C THR A 201 5.74 11.27 -16.86
N ALA A 202 4.44 11.07 -17.05
CA ALA A 202 3.84 9.77 -17.37
C ALA A 202 4.37 9.19 -18.70
N ARG A 203 4.50 10.05 -19.72
CA ARG A 203 5.12 9.69 -21.02
C ARG A 203 6.55 9.20 -20.87
N ARG A 204 7.35 9.85 -20.03
CA ARG A 204 8.75 9.45 -19.75
C ARG A 204 8.85 8.15 -18.95
N LEU A 205 7.92 7.94 -18.01
CA LEU A 205 7.84 6.72 -17.22
C LEU A 205 7.27 5.52 -18.00
N GLY A 206 6.59 5.77 -19.13
CA GLY A 206 5.99 4.73 -19.96
C GLY A 206 4.70 4.16 -19.36
N MET A 207 3.95 4.96 -18.61
CA MET A 207 2.73 4.54 -17.90
C MET A 207 1.42 4.83 -18.64
N GLY A 208 1.49 5.45 -19.82
CA GLY A 208 0.33 5.94 -20.57
C GLY A 208 0.09 7.43 -20.36
N THR A 209 -0.71 8.06 -21.23
CA THR A 209 -0.99 9.51 -21.21
C THR A 209 -2.47 9.82 -21.00
N ASP A 210 -3.30 8.81 -20.74
CA ASP A 210 -4.74 8.94 -20.54
C ASP A 210 -5.02 9.39 -19.10
N MET A 211 -4.54 10.59 -18.79
CA MET A 211 -4.70 11.28 -17.52
C MET A 211 -5.77 12.36 -17.59
N TYR A 212 -6.48 12.55 -16.48
CA TYR A 212 -7.59 13.51 -16.37
C TYR A 212 -7.35 14.48 -15.21
N PRO A 213 -7.86 15.73 -15.30
CA PRO A 213 -7.82 16.65 -14.19
C PRO A 213 -8.84 16.25 -13.12
N SER A 214 -8.57 16.63 -11.86
CA SER A 214 -9.47 16.31 -10.76
C SER A 214 -10.88 16.92 -10.90
N SER A 215 -11.04 18.01 -11.65
CA SER A 215 -12.36 18.58 -12.00
C SER A 215 -13.25 17.62 -12.81
N SER A 216 -12.67 16.70 -13.58
CA SER A 216 -13.43 15.69 -14.33
C SER A 216 -14.09 14.68 -13.39
N LEU A 217 -13.58 14.51 -12.16
CA LEU A 217 -14.18 13.65 -11.14
C LEU A 217 -15.44 14.26 -10.49
N LEU A 218 -15.58 15.58 -10.55
CA LEU A 218 -16.72 16.33 -10.01
C LEU A 218 -17.89 16.42 -11.02
N GLY A 219 -17.79 15.73 -12.16
CA GLY A 219 -18.79 15.81 -13.25
C GLY A 219 -18.79 17.14 -14.02
N GLN A 220 -17.89 18.05 -13.70
CA GLN A 220 -17.72 19.35 -14.37
C GLN A 220 -16.69 19.26 -15.49
N SER A 221 -16.88 18.33 -16.42
CA SER A 221 -16.02 18.21 -17.61
C SER A 221 -16.58 19.04 -18.76
N THR A 222 -15.74 19.88 -19.38
CA THR A 222 -16.08 20.67 -20.57
C THR A 222 -16.20 19.83 -21.84
N ASP A 223 -15.70 18.59 -21.82
CA ASP A 223 -15.64 17.69 -22.98
C ASP A 223 -16.86 16.75 -23.04
N ALA A 224 -17.60 16.83 -24.15
CA ALA A 224 -18.84 16.08 -24.38
C ALA A 224 -18.65 14.55 -24.43
N SER A 225 -17.46 14.05 -24.76
CA SER A 225 -17.13 12.61 -24.73
C SER A 225 -16.92 12.08 -23.32
N ILE A 226 -16.34 12.90 -22.45
CA ILE A 226 -16.04 12.58 -21.05
C ILE A 226 -17.32 12.63 -20.20
N ALA A 227 -18.22 13.56 -20.50
CA ALA A 227 -19.52 13.69 -19.83
C ALA A 227 -20.47 12.50 -20.06
N SER A 228 -20.21 11.66 -21.07
CA SER A 228 -21.05 10.49 -21.42
C SER A 228 -20.71 9.22 -20.63
N LEU A 229 -19.51 9.15 -20.07
CA LEU A 229 -19.06 8.01 -19.27
C LEU A 229 -19.38 8.25 -17.78
N PRO A 230 -19.85 7.23 -17.05
CA PRO A 230 -19.90 7.30 -15.59
C PRO A 230 -18.50 7.61 -15.04
N VAL A 231 -18.44 8.48 -14.03
CA VAL A 231 -17.17 8.90 -13.40
C VAL A 231 -16.39 7.68 -12.88
N GLU A 232 -17.10 6.65 -12.41
CA GLU A 232 -16.51 5.39 -11.96
C GLU A 232 -15.74 4.65 -13.07
N GLU A 233 -16.30 4.60 -14.28
CA GLU A 233 -15.67 3.93 -15.42
C GLU A 233 -14.47 4.74 -15.95
N LEU A 234 -14.58 6.06 -15.91
CA LEU A 234 -13.46 6.95 -16.20
C LEU A 234 -12.33 6.73 -15.20
N VAL A 235 -12.65 6.61 -13.91
CA VAL A 235 -11.64 6.39 -12.86
C VAL A 235 -10.92 5.05 -13.04
N GLU A 236 -11.66 4.02 -13.43
CA GLU A 236 -11.11 2.70 -13.70
C GLU A 236 -10.16 2.70 -14.90
N LYS A 237 -10.53 3.39 -16.00
CA LYS A 237 -9.74 3.43 -17.24
C LYS A 237 -8.57 4.43 -17.20
N ALA A 238 -8.63 5.47 -16.38
CA ALA A 238 -7.62 6.51 -16.33
C ALA A 238 -6.26 6.00 -15.84
N ASP A 239 -5.18 6.43 -16.50
CA ASP A 239 -3.80 6.14 -16.08
C ASP A 239 -3.33 7.06 -14.94
N GLY A 240 -4.05 8.16 -14.70
CA GLY A 240 -3.77 9.02 -13.56
C GLY A 240 -4.59 10.30 -13.50
N PHE A 241 -4.41 11.02 -12.39
CA PHE A 241 -5.11 12.25 -12.07
C PHE A 241 -4.13 13.36 -11.71
N ALA A 242 -4.41 14.56 -12.21
CA ALA A 242 -3.59 15.75 -11.97
C ALA A 242 -4.41 16.87 -11.31
N GLY A 243 -3.72 17.78 -10.62
CA GLY A 243 -4.34 18.85 -9.84
C GLY A 243 -5.20 18.30 -8.70
N VAL A 244 -4.78 17.21 -8.07
CA VAL A 244 -5.59 16.46 -7.09
C VAL A 244 -5.45 17.09 -5.70
N PHE A 245 -6.58 17.47 -5.11
CA PHE A 245 -6.68 17.90 -3.72
C PHE A 245 -6.83 16.69 -2.77
N PRO A 246 -6.57 16.85 -1.46
CA PRO A 246 -6.65 15.75 -0.49
C PRO A 246 -8.01 15.02 -0.50
N GLU A 247 -9.11 15.77 -0.64
CA GLU A 247 -10.47 15.23 -0.73
C GLU A 247 -10.67 14.35 -1.98
N HIS A 248 -10.08 14.76 -3.11
CA HIS A 248 -10.15 14.02 -4.35
C HIS A 248 -9.36 12.70 -4.27
N LYS A 249 -8.24 12.67 -3.55
CA LYS A 249 -7.48 11.42 -3.30
C LYS A 249 -8.34 10.37 -2.61
N TYR A 250 -9.08 10.78 -1.58
CA TYR A 250 -10.02 9.92 -0.86
C TYR A 250 -11.12 9.39 -1.78
N GLU A 251 -11.74 10.25 -2.58
CA GLU A 251 -12.84 9.84 -3.46
C GLU A 251 -12.38 8.91 -4.59
N ILE A 252 -11.18 9.12 -5.17
CA ILE A 252 -10.60 8.21 -6.17
C ILE A 252 -10.46 6.80 -5.61
N VAL A 253 -9.90 6.67 -4.41
CA VAL A 253 -9.72 5.35 -3.75
C VAL A 253 -11.07 4.70 -3.49
N LYS A 254 -12.03 5.46 -2.97
CA LYS A 254 -13.38 4.97 -2.70
C LYS A 254 -14.08 4.49 -3.97
N LYS A 255 -13.97 5.22 -5.08
CA LYS A 255 -14.55 4.85 -6.39
C LYS A 255 -13.94 3.58 -6.96
N LEU A 256 -12.62 3.40 -6.82
CA LEU A 256 -11.96 2.16 -7.22
C LEU A 256 -12.39 0.97 -6.34
N GLN A 257 -12.56 1.18 -5.03
CA GLN A 257 -13.08 0.16 -4.12
C GLN A 257 -14.54 -0.23 -4.44
N GLU A 258 -15.40 0.74 -4.80
CA GLU A 258 -16.79 0.50 -5.24
C GLU A 258 -16.84 -0.40 -6.49
N ARG A 259 -15.78 -0.42 -7.30
CA ARG A 259 -15.61 -1.30 -8.47
C ARG A 259 -14.93 -2.65 -8.14
N ASN A 260 -14.81 -2.98 -6.85
CA ASN A 260 -14.16 -4.19 -6.32
C ASN A 260 -12.66 -4.31 -6.64
N HIS A 261 -11.97 -3.19 -6.90
CA HIS A 261 -10.51 -3.19 -6.99
C HIS A 261 -9.89 -3.10 -5.60
N ILE A 262 -8.88 -3.93 -5.34
CA ILE A 262 -8.05 -3.81 -4.13
C ILE A 262 -7.04 -2.69 -4.36
N CYS A 263 -7.16 -1.62 -3.58
CA CYS A 263 -6.43 -0.38 -3.81
C CYS A 263 -5.28 -0.23 -2.82
N GLY A 264 -4.05 -0.19 -3.35
CA GLY A 264 -2.87 0.25 -2.61
C GLY A 264 -2.62 1.73 -2.87
N MET A 265 -2.56 2.56 -1.82
CA MET A 265 -2.29 4.00 -1.95
C MET A 265 -0.97 4.36 -1.30
N THR A 266 -0.13 5.12 -2.02
CA THR A 266 1.11 5.69 -1.48
C THR A 266 0.92 7.14 -1.06
N GLY A 267 1.51 7.54 0.07
CA GLY A 267 1.47 8.93 0.55
C GLY A 267 2.65 9.28 1.45
N ASP A 268 2.92 10.57 1.58
CA ASP A 268 4.04 11.15 2.35
C ASP A 268 3.58 12.22 3.35
N GLY A 269 2.61 13.03 2.98
CA GLY A 269 2.13 14.16 3.77
C GLY A 269 0.94 13.86 4.69
N VAL A 270 0.71 14.78 5.63
CA VAL A 270 -0.46 14.78 6.54
C VAL A 270 -1.79 14.79 5.77
N ASN A 271 -1.78 15.36 4.57
CA ASN A 271 -2.92 15.47 3.68
C ASN A 271 -3.37 14.12 3.12
N ASP A 272 -2.48 13.13 3.08
CA ASP A 272 -2.76 11.82 2.50
C ASP A 272 -3.30 10.83 3.53
N ALA A 273 -3.25 11.18 4.82
CA ALA A 273 -3.71 10.32 5.91
C ALA A 273 -5.16 9.80 5.74
N PRO A 274 -6.16 10.62 5.34
CA PRO A 274 -7.51 10.11 5.11
C PRO A 274 -7.60 9.09 3.96
N ALA A 275 -6.84 9.32 2.89
CA ALA A 275 -6.84 8.45 1.72
C ALA A 275 -6.06 7.16 1.98
N LEU A 276 -4.93 7.24 2.69
CA LEU A 276 -4.15 6.08 3.16
C LEU A 276 -4.99 5.15 4.03
N LYS A 277 -5.73 5.71 4.99
CA LYS A 277 -6.60 4.95 5.88
C LYS A 277 -7.83 4.37 5.17
N ARG A 278 -8.26 4.98 4.06
CA ARG A 278 -9.40 4.49 3.28
C ARG A 278 -8.99 3.34 2.36
N ALA A 279 -7.77 3.36 1.84
CA ALA A 279 -7.24 2.32 0.96
C ALA A 279 -7.24 0.95 1.67
N ASP A 280 -7.29 -0.13 0.88
CA ASP A 280 -7.17 -1.48 1.44
C ASP A 280 -5.76 -1.74 1.98
N ILE A 281 -4.78 -1.03 1.41
CA ILE A 281 -3.39 -1.01 1.85
C ILE A 281 -2.87 0.43 1.74
N GLY A 282 -2.74 1.12 2.87
CA GLY A 282 -2.04 2.40 2.96
C GLY A 282 -0.53 2.20 3.06
N ILE A 283 0.23 2.82 2.16
CA ILE A 283 1.69 2.71 2.05
C ILE A 283 2.34 4.07 2.34
N ALA A 284 3.05 4.19 3.46
CA ALA A 284 3.84 5.38 3.76
C ALA A 284 5.28 5.25 3.22
N VAL A 285 5.76 6.30 2.57
CA VAL A 285 7.15 6.38 2.05
C VAL A 285 8.15 6.60 3.21
N ALA A 286 9.42 6.25 3.04
CA ALA A 286 10.45 6.40 4.08
C ALA A 286 10.57 7.82 4.64
N ASP A 287 10.45 8.84 3.78
CA ASP A 287 10.53 10.26 4.15
C ASP A 287 9.17 10.87 4.54
N SER A 288 8.19 10.03 4.92
CA SER A 288 6.84 10.47 5.26
C SER A 288 6.71 11.05 6.67
N THR A 289 5.72 11.91 6.84
CA THR A 289 5.35 12.48 8.14
C THR A 289 4.84 11.41 9.10
N ASP A 290 5.02 11.61 10.42
CA ASP A 290 4.52 10.70 11.46
C ASP A 290 3.00 10.46 11.38
N ALA A 291 2.27 11.47 10.93
CA ALA A 291 0.85 11.37 10.68
C ALA A 291 0.54 10.40 9.51
N ALA A 292 1.30 10.44 8.42
CA ALA A 292 1.15 9.50 7.31
C ALA A 292 1.56 8.08 7.73
N ARG A 293 2.66 7.93 8.48
CA ARG A 293 3.12 6.63 9.01
C ARG A 293 2.12 5.97 9.94
N SER A 294 1.47 6.75 10.80
CA SER A 294 0.43 6.24 11.72
C SER A 294 -0.90 5.93 11.03
N ALA A 295 -1.17 6.55 9.87
CA ALA A 295 -2.36 6.29 9.07
C ALA A 295 -2.20 5.12 8.08
N SER A 296 -0.97 4.70 7.77
CA SER A 296 -0.65 3.62 6.83
C SER A 296 -0.56 2.24 7.48
N ASP A 297 -0.89 1.19 6.72
CA ASP A 297 -0.74 -0.22 7.15
C ASP A 297 0.69 -0.73 6.99
N ILE A 298 1.43 -0.19 6.02
CA ILE A 298 2.84 -0.53 5.76
C ILE A 298 3.67 0.74 5.62
N VAL A 299 4.82 0.77 6.29
CA VAL A 299 5.79 1.85 6.22
C VAL A 299 7.04 1.34 5.52
N LEU A 300 7.43 1.98 4.43
CA LEU A 300 8.65 1.65 3.71
C LEU A 300 9.84 2.31 4.41
N THR A 301 10.89 1.54 4.70
CA THR A 301 12.14 2.07 5.23
C THR A 301 13.11 2.51 4.14
N GLU A 302 12.85 2.12 2.90
CA GLU A 302 13.62 2.47 1.72
C GLU A 302 12.74 3.26 0.75
N PRO A 303 13.25 4.34 0.12
CA PRO A 303 12.46 5.11 -0.83
C PRO A 303 12.42 4.42 -2.21
N GLY A 304 11.29 4.53 -2.90
CA GLY A 304 11.16 4.10 -4.30
C GLY A 304 10.04 3.10 -4.54
N LEU A 305 9.52 3.09 -5.77
CA LEU A 305 8.43 2.21 -6.19
C LEU A 305 8.88 0.73 -6.24
N SER A 306 10.18 0.47 -6.46
CA SER A 306 10.73 -0.88 -6.58
C SER A 306 10.52 -1.72 -5.32
N VAL A 307 10.59 -1.08 -4.16
CA VAL A 307 10.35 -1.70 -2.85
C VAL A 307 8.91 -2.22 -2.76
N ILE A 308 7.95 -1.46 -3.27
CA ILE A 308 6.53 -1.84 -3.28
C ILE A 308 6.32 -3.08 -4.15
N VAL A 309 6.90 -3.14 -5.36
CA VAL A 309 6.78 -4.31 -6.24
C VAL A 309 7.43 -5.55 -5.60
N SER A 310 8.58 -5.36 -4.94
CA SER A 310 9.26 -6.43 -4.21
C SER A 310 8.45 -6.94 -3.01
N ALA A 311 7.78 -6.02 -2.28
CA ALA A 311 6.87 -6.35 -1.19
C ALA A 311 5.63 -7.12 -1.71
N VAL A 312 5.04 -6.71 -2.83
CA VAL A 312 3.92 -7.42 -3.47
C VAL A 312 4.33 -8.84 -3.88
N LEU A 313 5.50 -9.02 -4.49
CA LEU A 313 6.01 -10.34 -4.87
C LEU A 313 6.22 -11.25 -3.66
N THR A 314 6.80 -10.71 -2.60
CA THR A 314 7.05 -11.44 -1.34
C THR A 314 5.74 -11.82 -0.66
N SER A 315 4.80 -10.87 -0.60
CA SER A 315 3.44 -11.10 -0.08
C SER A 315 2.72 -12.20 -0.84
N ARG A 316 2.78 -12.20 -2.18
CA ARG A 316 2.21 -13.28 -3.00
C ARG A 316 2.87 -14.63 -2.73
N ALA A 317 4.18 -14.69 -2.50
CA ALA A 317 4.86 -15.94 -2.14
C ALA A 317 4.38 -16.47 -0.78
N ILE A 318 4.19 -15.61 0.21
CA ILE A 318 3.64 -15.97 1.53
C ILE A 318 2.19 -16.44 1.40
N PHE A 319 1.38 -15.71 0.64
CA PHE A 319 -0.03 -16.06 0.41
C PHE A 319 -0.18 -17.44 -0.24
N GLN A 320 0.69 -17.78 -1.19
CA GLN A 320 0.69 -19.13 -1.78
C GLN A 320 1.04 -20.22 -0.77
N ARG A 321 1.98 -19.99 0.16
CA ARG A 321 2.27 -20.95 1.24
C ARG A 321 1.05 -21.19 2.13
N MET A 322 0.32 -20.12 2.46
CA MET A 322 -0.91 -20.21 3.24
C MET A 322 -1.99 -21.01 2.50
N LYS A 323 -2.23 -20.71 1.22
CA LYS A 323 -3.20 -21.45 0.38
C LYS A 323 -2.85 -22.95 0.32
N ASN A 324 -1.59 -23.28 0.04
CA ASN A 324 -1.11 -24.66 -0.05
C ASN A 324 -1.25 -25.40 1.29
N TYR A 325 -0.96 -24.72 2.40
CA TYR A 325 -1.17 -25.23 3.75
C TYR A 325 -2.65 -25.54 4.02
N THR A 326 -3.56 -24.64 3.64
CA THR A 326 -5.00 -24.88 3.83
C THR A 326 -5.49 -26.06 3.00
N ILE A 327 -5.06 -26.19 1.74
CA ILE A 327 -5.39 -27.37 0.90
C ILE A 327 -4.93 -28.66 1.58
N TYR A 328 -3.70 -28.66 2.08
CA TYR A 328 -3.11 -29.79 2.80
C TYR A 328 -3.89 -30.16 4.07
N ALA A 329 -4.17 -29.17 4.93
CA ALA A 329 -4.90 -29.38 6.17
C ALA A 329 -6.29 -29.97 5.93
N VAL A 330 -7.03 -29.39 4.98
CA VAL A 330 -8.35 -29.89 4.57
C VAL A 330 -8.26 -31.32 4.05
N SER A 331 -7.29 -31.59 3.17
CA SER A 331 -7.12 -32.90 2.55
C SER A 331 -6.82 -34.00 3.58
N ILE A 332 -5.95 -33.73 4.56
CA ILE A 332 -5.67 -34.69 5.64
C ILE A 332 -6.89 -34.93 6.52
N THR A 333 -7.65 -33.89 6.90
CA THR A 333 -8.86 -34.05 7.70
C THR A 333 -9.86 -34.94 6.98
N ILE A 334 -10.14 -34.67 5.70
CA ILE A 334 -11.06 -35.48 4.88
C ILE A 334 -10.57 -36.92 4.76
N ARG A 335 -9.27 -37.12 4.53
CA ARG A 335 -8.69 -38.45 4.41
C ARG A 335 -8.82 -39.27 5.69
N ILE A 336 -8.46 -38.70 6.84
CA ILE A 336 -8.52 -39.41 8.14
C ILE A 336 -9.98 -39.75 8.46
N VAL A 337 -10.89 -38.79 8.34
CA VAL A 337 -12.31 -38.99 8.66
C VAL A 337 -12.93 -40.03 7.72
N LEU A 338 -12.84 -39.84 6.40
CA LEU A 338 -13.45 -40.77 5.45
C LEU A 338 -12.75 -42.14 5.43
N GLY A 339 -11.42 -42.16 5.49
CA GLY A 339 -10.63 -43.39 5.40
C GLY A 339 -10.92 -44.34 6.54
N PHE A 340 -10.78 -43.88 7.79
CA PHE A 340 -11.03 -44.74 8.96
C PHE A 340 -12.52 -45.04 9.14
N MET A 341 -13.43 -44.10 8.80
CA MET A 341 -14.87 -44.38 8.81
C MET A 341 -15.26 -45.49 7.83
N LEU A 342 -14.72 -45.48 6.61
CA LEU A 342 -15.00 -46.51 5.61
C LEU A 342 -14.43 -47.88 6.01
N ILE A 343 -13.22 -47.92 6.58
CA ILE A 343 -12.63 -49.16 7.07
C ILE A 343 -13.48 -49.76 8.20
N ALA A 344 -13.88 -48.94 9.17
CA ALA A 344 -14.74 -49.36 10.26
C ALA A 344 -16.12 -49.82 9.79
N LEU A 345 -16.70 -49.17 8.77
CA LEU A 345 -18.03 -49.53 8.25
C LEU A 345 -18.04 -50.84 7.45
N ILE A 346 -16.98 -51.11 6.68
CA ILE A 346 -16.94 -52.26 5.75
C ILE A 346 -16.38 -53.51 6.43
N TRP A 347 -15.33 -53.38 7.26
CA TRP A 347 -14.64 -54.52 7.88
C TRP A 347 -14.76 -54.56 9.40
N GLU A 348 -15.56 -53.68 10.03
CA GLU A 348 -15.72 -53.60 11.48
C GLU A 348 -14.37 -53.50 12.23
N PHE A 349 -13.37 -52.90 11.58
CA PHE A 349 -12.00 -52.82 12.10
C PHE A 349 -11.74 -51.50 12.84
N ASP A 350 -11.38 -51.62 14.11
CA ASP A 350 -11.07 -50.48 14.97
C ASP A 350 -9.57 -50.13 14.92
N PHE A 351 -9.26 -48.98 14.31
CA PHE A 351 -7.89 -48.47 14.29
C PHE A 351 -7.52 -47.82 15.63
N SER A 352 -6.32 -48.13 16.13
CA SER A 352 -5.86 -47.63 17.43
C SER A 352 -5.80 -46.09 17.50
N PRO A 353 -6.52 -45.44 18.46
CA PRO A 353 -6.46 -43.98 18.63
C PRO A 353 -5.06 -43.46 18.96
N PHE A 354 -4.23 -44.27 19.63
CA PHE A 354 -2.86 -43.91 19.95
C PHE A 354 -2.00 -43.74 18.69
N MET A 355 -2.22 -44.57 17.66
CA MET A 355 -1.51 -44.45 16.38
C MET A 355 -1.93 -43.19 15.62
N ILE A 356 -3.22 -42.81 15.69
CA ILE A 356 -3.70 -41.54 15.12
C ILE A 356 -3.05 -40.35 15.82
N LEU A 357 -2.93 -40.40 17.16
CA LEU A 357 -2.26 -39.37 17.94
C LEU A 357 -0.79 -39.21 17.51
N ILE A 358 -0.07 -40.32 17.30
CA ILE A 358 1.31 -40.26 16.79
C ILE A 358 1.36 -39.61 15.40
N ILE A 359 0.45 -39.97 14.49
CA ILE A 359 0.35 -39.34 13.16
C ILE A 359 0.13 -37.83 13.29
N ALA A 360 -0.77 -37.40 14.19
CA ALA A 360 -1.05 -35.99 14.41
C ALA A 360 0.20 -35.23 14.90
N ILE A 361 0.89 -35.75 15.92
CA ILE A 361 2.10 -35.13 16.48
C ILE A 361 3.21 -35.04 15.42
N LEU A 362 3.45 -36.11 14.65
CA LEU A 362 4.46 -36.11 13.61
C LEU A 362 4.10 -35.13 12.49
N ASN A 363 2.85 -35.09 12.07
CA ASN A 363 2.39 -34.15 11.06
C ASN A 363 2.57 -32.70 11.52
N ASP A 364 2.20 -32.36 12.75
CA ASP A 364 2.39 -31.02 13.31
C ASP A 364 3.86 -30.57 13.32
N GLY A 365 4.77 -31.47 13.68
CA GLY A 365 6.21 -31.21 13.60
C GLY A 365 6.67 -30.90 12.17
N THR A 366 6.19 -31.68 11.19
CA THR A 366 6.55 -31.48 9.78
C THR A 366 5.90 -30.26 9.13
N ILE A 367 4.70 -29.85 9.57
CA ILE A 367 3.96 -28.71 9.03
C ILE A 367 4.74 -27.40 9.19
N MET A 368 5.57 -27.25 10.23
CA MET A 368 6.40 -26.07 10.43
C MET A 368 7.32 -25.78 9.22
N THR A 369 7.69 -26.82 8.46
CA THR A 369 8.52 -26.65 7.26
C THR A 369 7.82 -25.91 6.12
N ILE A 370 6.48 -25.99 6.03
CA ILE A 370 5.67 -25.32 5.00
C ILE A 370 5.80 -23.79 5.11
N SER A 371 5.89 -23.27 6.34
CA SER A 371 6.04 -21.83 6.58
C SER A 371 7.32 -21.25 5.96
N LYS A 372 8.40 -22.06 5.92
CA LYS A 372 9.72 -21.70 5.39
C LYS A 372 9.93 -22.13 3.94
N ASP A 373 8.90 -22.66 3.29
CA ASP A 373 9.05 -23.23 1.96
C ASP A 373 9.30 -22.17 0.87
N ARG A 374 10.03 -22.53 -0.19
CA ARG A 374 10.33 -21.66 -1.32
C ARG A 374 9.33 -21.88 -2.46
N VAL A 375 8.12 -21.35 -2.28
CA VAL A 375 7.05 -21.40 -3.28
C VAL A 375 7.20 -20.27 -4.31
N LYS A 376 6.86 -20.54 -5.59
CA LYS A 376 6.83 -19.52 -6.64
C LYS A 376 5.60 -18.61 -6.45
N PRO A 377 5.76 -17.27 -6.46
CA PRO A 377 4.64 -16.35 -6.32
C PRO A 377 3.69 -16.45 -7.53
N SER A 378 2.42 -16.14 -7.31
CA SER A 378 1.45 -16.06 -8.40
C SER A 378 1.76 -14.87 -9.33
N PRO A 379 1.76 -15.05 -10.66
CA PRO A 379 2.04 -13.96 -11.59
C PRO A 379 0.93 -12.89 -11.60
N ARG A 380 -0.32 -13.28 -11.33
CA ARG A 380 -1.46 -12.37 -11.19
C ARG A 380 -1.93 -12.28 -9.74
N PRO A 381 -2.60 -11.18 -9.34
CA PRO A 381 -3.26 -11.10 -8.04
C PRO A 381 -4.21 -12.29 -7.87
N ASP A 382 -4.14 -12.93 -6.71
CA ASP A 382 -5.01 -14.04 -6.34
C ASP A 382 -5.80 -13.62 -5.10
N SER A 383 -7.07 -14.01 -5.05
CA SER A 383 -7.93 -13.77 -3.89
C SER A 383 -8.17 -15.09 -3.15
N TRP A 384 -8.46 -15.03 -1.86
CA TRP A 384 -8.66 -16.23 -1.04
C TRP A 384 -10.00 -16.89 -1.37
N LYS A 385 -10.05 -17.66 -2.46
CA LYS A 385 -11.23 -18.42 -2.89
C LYS A 385 -11.35 -19.72 -2.09
N LEU A 386 -11.97 -19.63 -0.92
CA LEU A 386 -12.16 -20.77 -0.01
C LEU A 386 -12.80 -21.98 -0.71
N ASN A 387 -13.79 -21.76 -1.57
CA ASN A 387 -14.48 -22.85 -2.28
C ASN A 387 -13.54 -23.67 -3.16
N GLU A 388 -12.60 -23.02 -3.88
CA GLU A 388 -11.61 -23.71 -4.73
C GLU A 388 -10.62 -24.50 -3.87
N ILE A 389 -10.19 -23.91 -2.76
CA ILE A 389 -9.24 -24.50 -1.80
C ILE A 389 -9.86 -25.74 -1.15
N PHE A 390 -11.10 -25.63 -0.66
CA PHE A 390 -11.82 -26.74 -0.05
C PHE A 390 -12.15 -27.84 -1.07
N ALA A 391 -12.61 -27.50 -2.27
CA ALA A 391 -12.88 -28.48 -3.32
C ALA A 391 -11.62 -29.28 -3.67
N THR A 392 -10.49 -28.59 -3.86
CA THR A 392 -9.19 -29.24 -4.13
C THR A 392 -8.77 -30.15 -2.98
N GLY A 393 -8.88 -29.67 -1.74
CA GLY A 393 -8.55 -30.45 -0.54
C GLY A 393 -9.43 -31.70 -0.39
N VAL A 394 -10.74 -31.57 -0.59
CA VAL A 394 -11.70 -32.69 -0.51
C VAL A 394 -11.39 -33.73 -1.57
N VAL A 395 -11.19 -33.35 -2.83
CA VAL A 395 -10.90 -34.31 -3.91
C VAL A 395 -9.61 -35.08 -3.64
N LEU A 396 -8.53 -34.39 -3.24
CA LEU A 396 -7.27 -35.04 -2.88
C LEU A 396 -7.44 -35.95 -1.65
N GLY A 397 -8.18 -35.50 -0.64
CA GLY A 397 -8.43 -36.25 0.59
C GLY A 397 -9.24 -37.51 0.33
N THR A 398 -10.31 -37.43 -0.46
CA THR A 398 -11.15 -38.56 -0.85
C THR A 398 -10.37 -39.57 -1.70
N TYR A 399 -9.56 -39.11 -2.67
CA TYR A 399 -8.69 -40.00 -3.43
C TYR A 399 -7.75 -40.78 -2.52
N LEU A 400 -7.07 -40.10 -1.59
CA LEU A 400 -6.17 -40.76 -0.65
C LEU A 400 -6.91 -41.70 0.32
N ALA A 401 -8.14 -41.36 0.71
CA ALA A 401 -8.97 -42.25 1.54
C ALA A 401 -9.31 -43.55 0.79
N ILE A 402 -9.71 -43.45 -0.48
CA ILE A 402 -9.97 -44.61 -1.34
C ILE A 402 -8.71 -45.46 -1.48
N VAL A 403 -7.54 -44.85 -1.69
CA VAL A 403 -6.26 -45.57 -1.76
C VAL A 403 -5.95 -46.29 -0.44
N SER A 404 -6.22 -45.68 0.72
CA SER A 404 -6.07 -46.35 2.02
C SER A 404 -7.07 -47.50 2.23
N VAL A 405 -8.30 -47.36 1.75
CA VAL A 405 -9.31 -48.43 1.79
C VAL A 405 -8.92 -49.60 0.89
N ILE A 406 -8.47 -49.33 -0.34
CA ILE A 406 -7.98 -50.37 -1.27
C ILE A 406 -6.75 -51.06 -0.68
N PHE A 407 -5.83 -50.30 -0.08
CA PHE A 407 -4.67 -50.86 0.60
C PHE A 407 -5.07 -51.77 1.77
N PHE A 408 -6.07 -51.37 2.57
CA PHE A 408 -6.60 -52.20 3.64
C PHE A 408 -7.24 -53.49 3.09
N TRP A 409 -8.07 -53.40 2.06
CA TRP A 409 -8.67 -54.57 1.39
C TRP A 409 -7.61 -55.56 0.88
N LEU A 410 -6.56 -55.05 0.22
CA LEU A 410 -5.46 -55.88 -0.27
C LEU A 410 -4.68 -56.59 0.85
N MET A 411 -4.66 -56.03 2.07
CA MET A 411 -3.96 -56.65 3.21
C MET A 411 -4.87 -57.58 4.01
N ALA A 412 -6.17 -57.28 4.11
CA ALA A 412 -7.10 -57.99 4.99
C ALA A 412 -7.76 -59.20 4.31
N GLU A 413 -8.08 -59.10 3.01
CA GLU A 413 -8.84 -60.12 2.28
C GLU A 413 -8.00 -60.90 1.26
N THR A 414 -6.82 -60.40 0.89
CA THR A 414 -6.00 -61.00 -0.17
C THR A 414 -4.57 -61.26 0.28
N ASP A 415 -3.94 -62.31 -0.26
CA ASP A 415 -2.53 -62.62 -0.04
C ASP A 415 -1.59 -61.89 -1.03
N PHE A 416 -2.08 -60.84 -1.70
CA PHE A 416 -1.36 -60.13 -2.76
C PHE A 416 0.06 -59.71 -2.36
N PHE A 417 0.23 -59.18 -1.14
CA PHE A 417 1.55 -58.75 -0.65
C PHE A 417 2.48 -59.92 -0.33
N SER A 418 1.94 -61.03 0.16
CA SER A 418 2.70 -62.24 0.45
C SER A 418 3.14 -62.94 -0.84
N ASP A 419 2.29 -62.99 -1.85
CA ASP A 419 2.59 -63.59 -3.15
C ASP A 419 3.60 -62.76 -3.95
N LEU A 420 3.49 -61.42 -3.91
CA LEU A 420 4.35 -60.54 -4.70
C LEU A 420 5.73 -60.34 -4.08
N PHE A 421 5.80 -60.19 -2.74
CA PHE A 421 7.03 -59.83 -2.04
C PHE A 421 7.61 -60.94 -1.16
N GLY A 422 6.93 -62.09 -1.02
CA GLY A 422 7.39 -63.22 -0.19
C GLY A 422 7.41 -62.91 1.32
N ILE A 423 6.58 -61.97 1.77
CA ILE A 423 6.52 -61.54 3.18
C ILE A 423 5.53 -62.42 3.94
N GLN A 424 5.74 -62.59 5.27
CA GLN A 424 4.80 -63.27 6.15
C GLN A 424 3.37 -62.74 5.97
N THR A 425 2.40 -63.65 5.91
CA THR A 425 0.97 -63.33 5.78
C THR A 425 0.53 -62.48 6.98
N ILE A 426 0.00 -61.29 6.68
CA ILE A 426 -0.46 -60.32 7.68
C ILE A 426 -1.93 -60.57 8.05
N VAL A 427 -2.63 -61.35 7.23
CA VAL A 427 -4.05 -61.71 7.38
C VAL A 427 -4.30 -62.36 8.76
N GLY A 428 -5.26 -61.80 9.50
CA GLY A 428 -5.68 -62.30 10.82
C GLY A 428 -4.86 -61.81 12.03
N ASN A 429 -3.83 -60.96 11.83
CA ASN A 429 -3.11 -60.33 12.94
C ASN A 429 -3.34 -58.81 12.98
N ASP A 430 -4.30 -58.38 13.79
CA ASP A 430 -4.73 -56.98 13.92
C ASP A 430 -3.59 -56.02 14.27
N ASN A 431 -2.58 -56.48 15.01
CA ASN A 431 -1.42 -55.65 15.36
C ASN A 431 -0.55 -55.33 14.14
N MET A 432 -0.35 -56.30 13.25
CA MET A 432 0.43 -56.12 12.03
C MET A 432 -0.33 -55.28 11.01
N ILE A 433 -1.66 -55.48 10.89
CA ILE A 433 -2.53 -54.65 10.04
C ILE A 433 -2.52 -53.18 10.51
N ASN A 434 -2.65 -52.95 11.83
CA ASN A 434 -2.56 -51.60 12.41
C ASN A 434 -1.20 -50.94 12.10
N ALA A 435 -0.10 -51.67 12.24
CA ALA A 435 1.24 -51.13 11.95
C ALA A 435 1.42 -50.80 10.46
N ALA A 436 0.96 -51.66 9.56
CA ALA A 436 1.04 -51.45 8.11
C ALA A 436 0.19 -50.26 7.66
N LEU A 437 -1.05 -50.17 8.16
CA LEU A 437 -1.95 -49.05 7.88
C LEU A 437 -1.39 -47.74 8.44
N TYR A 438 -0.86 -47.73 9.66
CA TYR A 438 -0.18 -46.58 10.24
C TYR A 438 0.97 -46.09 9.33
N LEU A 439 1.82 -47.00 8.86
CA LEU A 439 2.98 -46.66 8.03
C LEU A 439 2.55 -46.08 6.68
N GLN A 440 1.56 -46.68 6.02
CA GLN A 440 1.01 -46.19 4.76
C GLN A 440 0.40 -44.80 4.92
N VAL A 441 -0.41 -44.61 5.97
CA VAL A 441 -1.08 -43.34 6.28
C VAL A 441 -0.06 -42.25 6.60
N SER A 442 1.01 -42.57 7.34
CA SER A 442 2.07 -41.62 7.70
C SER A 442 2.90 -41.18 6.48
N ILE A 443 3.34 -42.12 5.63
CA ILE A 443 4.14 -41.81 4.42
C ILE A 443 3.31 -40.97 3.43
N ASN A 444 2.05 -41.34 3.21
CA ASN A 444 1.18 -40.61 2.29
C ASN A 444 0.88 -39.18 2.78
N SER A 445 0.78 -38.96 4.09
CA SER A 445 0.67 -37.61 4.67
C SER A 445 1.87 -36.74 4.29
N GLN A 446 3.08 -37.28 4.43
CA GLN A 446 4.30 -36.54 4.10
C GLN A 446 4.43 -36.32 2.58
N ALA A 447 4.08 -37.32 1.76
CA ALA A 447 4.07 -37.20 0.30
C ALA A 447 3.09 -36.11 -0.19
N LEU A 448 1.93 -35.97 0.46
CA LEU A 448 0.91 -34.98 0.10
C LEU A 448 1.45 -33.54 0.21
N ILE A 449 2.35 -33.24 1.15
CA ILE A 449 2.99 -31.91 1.27
C ILE A 449 3.69 -31.53 -0.04
N PHE A 450 4.33 -32.50 -0.72
CA PHE A 450 5.01 -32.26 -1.98
C PHE A 450 4.06 -32.07 -3.17
N VAL A 451 2.83 -32.58 -3.08
CA VAL A 451 1.81 -32.39 -4.10
C VAL A 451 1.12 -31.04 -3.92
N THR A 452 0.74 -30.68 -2.70
CA THR A 452 0.03 -29.42 -2.42
C THR A 452 0.91 -28.18 -2.58
N ARG A 453 2.23 -28.30 -2.44
CA ARG A 453 3.16 -27.19 -2.70
C ARG A 453 3.29 -26.83 -4.19
N SER A 454 3.14 -27.81 -5.08
CA SER A 454 3.51 -27.68 -6.48
C SER A 454 2.33 -27.21 -7.32
N ARG A 455 2.56 -26.25 -8.21
CA ARG A 455 1.55 -25.87 -9.21
C ARG A 455 1.62 -26.78 -10.44
N GLY A 456 2.81 -27.27 -10.76
CA GLY A 456 3.02 -28.28 -11.79
C GLY A 456 3.21 -29.68 -11.21
N TRP A 457 4.00 -30.49 -11.88
CA TRP A 457 4.38 -31.81 -11.40
C TRP A 457 5.30 -31.70 -10.18
N SER A 458 4.89 -32.32 -9.08
CA SER A 458 5.64 -32.34 -7.80
C SER A 458 7.12 -32.70 -7.98
N PHE A 459 7.46 -33.66 -8.85
CA PHE A 459 8.84 -34.07 -9.13
C PHE A 459 9.71 -33.02 -9.84
N LEU A 460 9.10 -32.06 -10.55
CA LEU A 460 9.82 -31.00 -11.26
C LEU A 460 10.11 -29.79 -10.35
N GLU A 461 9.34 -29.63 -9.28
CA GLU A 461 9.48 -28.51 -8.34
C GLU A 461 10.34 -28.91 -7.15
N ARG A 462 11.59 -28.43 -7.15
CA ARG A 462 12.55 -28.71 -6.08
C ARG A 462 12.04 -28.19 -4.72
N PRO A 463 12.10 -29.00 -3.64
CA PRO A 463 11.76 -28.54 -2.31
C PRO A 463 12.74 -27.50 -1.77
N GLY A 464 12.25 -26.60 -0.91
CA GLY A 464 13.03 -25.48 -0.36
C GLY A 464 14.22 -25.90 0.50
N ILE A 465 14.08 -27.02 1.22
CA ILE A 465 15.21 -27.72 1.85
C ILE A 465 15.74 -28.69 0.79
N GLY A 466 16.78 -28.26 0.09
CA GLY A 466 17.44 -29.11 -0.90
C GLY A 466 18.07 -30.35 -0.26
N TRP A 467 18.45 -31.31 -1.10
CA TRP A 467 19.23 -32.51 -0.72
C TRP A 467 20.50 -32.22 0.09
N GLY A 468 20.97 -30.96 0.16
CA GLY A 468 22.11 -30.56 1.00
C GLY A 468 21.89 -30.81 2.50
N TRP A 469 20.69 -30.55 3.03
CA TRP A 469 20.40 -30.85 4.44
C TRP A 469 20.18 -32.34 4.67
N ALA A 470 19.58 -33.05 3.72
CA ALA A 470 19.52 -34.51 3.76
C ALA A 470 20.95 -35.09 3.79
N GLY A 471 21.86 -34.58 2.97
CA GLY A 471 23.28 -34.91 3.01
C GLY A 471 23.94 -34.57 4.34
N ALA A 472 23.69 -33.40 4.91
CA ALA A 472 24.22 -33.01 6.22
C ALA A 472 23.72 -33.92 7.35
N ILE A 473 22.44 -34.30 7.34
CA ILE A 473 21.86 -35.25 8.29
C ILE A 473 22.48 -36.64 8.08
N TRP A 474 22.62 -37.10 6.84
CA TRP A 474 23.27 -38.38 6.53
C TRP A 474 24.72 -38.42 7.00
N VAL A 475 25.49 -37.36 6.75
CA VAL A 475 26.87 -37.23 7.23
C VAL A 475 26.91 -37.24 8.75
N PHE A 476 26.03 -36.47 9.42
CA PHE A 476 25.92 -36.48 10.87
C PHE A 476 25.56 -37.86 11.42
N SER A 477 24.60 -38.56 10.80
CA SER A 477 24.22 -39.92 11.19
C SER A 477 25.38 -40.91 11.00
N ILE A 478 26.11 -40.85 9.88
CA ILE A 478 27.29 -41.70 9.66
C ILE A 478 28.34 -41.41 10.74
N VAL A 479 28.65 -40.14 11.01
CA VAL A 479 29.64 -39.75 12.02
C VAL A 479 29.23 -40.17 13.44
N THR A 480 27.94 -40.17 13.75
CA THR A 480 27.45 -40.45 15.11
C THR A 480 27.21 -41.95 15.34
N TYR A 481 26.63 -42.65 14.37
CA TYR A 481 26.24 -44.06 14.52
C TYR A 481 27.36 -45.04 14.15
N PHE A 482 28.23 -44.72 13.19
CA PHE A 482 29.34 -45.61 12.83
C PHE A 482 30.28 -45.89 14.02
N PRO A 483 30.69 -44.90 14.82
CA PRO A 483 31.50 -45.17 16.02
C PRO A 483 30.75 -45.96 17.10
N LEU A 484 29.43 -45.77 17.23
CA LEU A 484 28.60 -46.52 18.18
C LEU A 484 28.55 -48.01 17.84
N ASP A 485 28.47 -48.36 16.55
CA ASP A 485 28.55 -49.74 16.10
C ASP A 485 29.92 -50.35 16.38
N VAL A 486 31.01 -49.62 16.09
CA VAL A 486 32.36 -50.06 16.46
C VAL A 486 32.43 -50.33 17.96
N LEU A 487 32.00 -49.38 18.79
CA LEU A 487 32.00 -49.50 20.26
C LEU A 487 31.21 -50.73 20.73
N LYS A 488 30.03 -50.97 20.14
CA LYS A 488 29.18 -52.12 20.41
C LYS A 488 29.88 -53.44 20.07
N PHE A 489 30.56 -53.53 18.92
CA PHE A 489 31.32 -54.71 18.54
C PHE A 489 32.50 -54.96 19.47
N THR A 490 33.25 -53.91 19.85
CA THR A 490 34.39 -54.03 20.77
C THR A 490 33.93 -54.49 22.16
N ILE A 491 32.82 -53.94 22.67
CA ILE A 491 32.23 -54.34 23.94
C ILE A 491 31.76 -55.80 23.89
N ARG A 492 31.14 -56.24 22.79
CA ARG A 492 30.74 -57.64 22.62
C ARG A 492 31.93 -58.59 22.59
N LEU A 493 32.98 -58.25 21.86
CA LEU A 493 34.23 -59.02 21.79
C LEU A 493 34.96 -59.06 23.14
N ALA A 494 34.84 -57.99 23.95
CA ALA A 494 35.46 -57.93 25.28
C ALA A 494 34.66 -58.69 26.36
N LEU A 495 33.33 -58.82 26.23
CA LEU A 495 32.44 -59.45 27.21
C LEU A 495 32.10 -60.92 26.92
N CYS A 496 32.26 -61.39 25.68
CA CYS A 496 32.17 -62.80 25.31
C CYS A 496 33.55 -63.30 24.84
N PRO A 497 34.40 -63.82 25.76
CA PRO A 497 35.61 -64.54 25.39
C PRO A 497 35.32 -65.89 24.72
#